data_AF-A0A9P7F8M2-F1
#
_entry.id   AF-A0A9P7F8M2-F1
#
_cell.length_a   1.000
_cell.length_b   1.000
_cell.length_c   1.000
_cell.angle_alpha   90.00
_cell.angle_beta   90.00
_cell.angle_gamma   90.00
#
_symmetry.space_group_name_H-M   'P 1'
#
loop_
_entity.id
_entity.type
_entity.pdbx_description
1 polymer ?
#
loop_
_entity_poly.entity_id
_entity_poly.type
_entity_poly.pdbx_seq_one_letter_code
_entity_poly.pdbx_strand_id
1 'polypeptide(L)'
;DNTLVNLTGLEGHCMPIDLNIEHLIKFLKACILFFSAKGIYSTWDCLGNISATVSLLQNVKKQVGKALGIAYHGLNHTTPNTTPSVWRVANKINELGLHTFNQDRKENDSVKPITDVLAEGEQKLKSSTLSTFNRKVREM
;
A
#
# COMPACT_ATOMS: atom_id res chain seq x y z
N ASP A 1 25.05 -3.56 -20.65
CA ASP A 1 25.36 -4.53 -19.60
C ASP A 1 24.97 -4.02 -18.23
N ASN A 2 24.03 -4.70 -17.58
CA ASN A 2 23.68 -4.42 -16.19
C ASN A 2 24.60 -5.25 -15.29
N THR A 3 25.63 -4.61 -14.76
CA THR A 3 26.52 -5.21 -13.77
C THR A 3 25.80 -5.34 -12.41
N LEU A 4 26.12 -6.40 -11.67
CA LEU A 4 25.60 -6.66 -10.33
C LEU A 4 26.63 -6.22 -9.30
N VAL A 5 26.20 -5.53 -8.24
CA VAL A 5 27.04 -5.09 -7.12
C VAL A 5 26.47 -5.63 -5.82
N ASN A 6 27.33 -6.22 -5.00
CA ASN A 6 26.99 -6.68 -3.66
C ASN A 6 27.48 -5.67 -2.62
N LEU A 7 26.59 -4.79 -2.18
CA LEU A 7 26.89 -3.78 -1.16
C LEU A 7 26.83 -4.34 0.27
N THR A 8 26.17 -5.48 0.44
CA THR A 8 25.93 -6.09 1.74
C THR A 8 27.04 -7.05 2.15
N GLY A 9 27.82 -7.55 1.19
CA GLY A 9 28.84 -8.57 1.41
C GLY A 9 28.26 -9.97 1.68
N LEU A 10 26.94 -10.14 1.64
CA LEU A 10 26.25 -11.41 1.87
C LEU A 10 26.10 -12.17 0.55
N GLU A 11 26.38 -13.47 0.58
CA GLU A 11 26.27 -14.34 -0.59
C GLU A 11 24.80 -14.39 -1.09
N GLY A 12 24.59 -14.24 -2.40
CA GLY A 12 23.24 -14.21 -3.01
C GLY A 12 22.49 -12.87 -2.93
N HIS A 13 23.03 -11.85 -2.23
CA HIS A 13 22.42 -10.52 -2.12
C HIS A 13 23.07 -9.50 -3.07
N CYS A 14 23.18 -9.86 -4.35
CA CYS A 14 23.68 -8.97 -5.40
C CYS A 14 22.53 -8.16 -6.00
N MET A 15 22.74 -6.85 -6.20
CA MET A 15 21.74 -5.94 -6.77
C MET A 15 22.24 -5.36 -8.10
N PRO A 16 21.38 -5.17 -9.12
CA PRO A 16 21.74 -4.43 -10.32
C PRO A 16 22.23 -3.01 -9.99
N ILE A 17 23.31 -2.55 -10.65
CA ILE A 17 23.85 -1.19 -10.44
C ILE A 17 22.78 -0.12 -10.61
N ASP A 18 21.91 -0.25 -11.59
CA ASP A 18 20.82 0.69 -11.84
C ASP A 18 19.89 0.84 -10.61
N LEU A 19 19.52 -0.28 -9.97
CA LEU A 19 18.67 -0.29 -8.78
C LEU A 19 19.40 0.27 -7.54
N ASN A 20 20.73 0.08 -7.46
CA ASN A 20 21.54 0.70 -6.42
C ASN A 20 21.65 2.22 -6.60
N ILE A 21 21.89 2.68 -7.83
CA ILE A 21 21.90 4.11 -8.18
C ILE A 21 20.53 4.72 -7.87
N GLU A 22 19.44 4.03 -8.19
CA GLU A 22 18.09 4.48 -7.84
C GLU A 22 17.88 4.62 -6.33
N HIS A 23 18.37 3.69 -5.52
CA HIS A 23 18.31 3.79 -4.06
C HIS A 23 19.13 4.97 -3.51
N LEU A 24 20.32 5.21 -4.06
CA LEU A 24 21.14 6.36 -3.73
C LEU A 24 20.45 7.67 -4.10
N ILE A 25 19.83 7.74 -5.29
CA ILE A 25 19.06 8.90 -5.75
C ILE A 25 17.81 9.11 -4.88
N LYS A 26 17.10 8.05 -4.51
CA LYS A 26 15.94 8.13 -3.60
C LYS A 26 16.33 8.65 -2.23
N PHE A 27 17.45 8.17 -1.68
CA PHE A 27 17.97 8.67 -0.40
C PHE A 27 18.40 10.14 -0.51
N LEU A 28 19.10 10.50 -1.59
CA LEU A 28 19.47 11.89 -1.85
C LEU A 28 18.22 12.77 -1.98
N LYS A 29 17.20 12.35 -2.73
CA LYS A 29 15.89 13.03 -2.83
C LYS A 29 15.18 13.15 -1.49
N ALA A 30 15.26 12.14 -0.63
CA ALA A 30 14.67 12.20 0.71
C ALA A 30 15.42 13.19 1.61
N CYS A 31 16.75 13.17 1.57
CA CYS A 31 17.58 14.18 2.24
C CYS A 31 17.31 15.59 1.69
N ILE A 32 17.19 15.72 0.37
CA ILE A 32 16.78 16.94 -0.32
C ILE A 32 15.39 17.35 0.16
N LEU A 33 14.41 16.45 0.31
CA LEU A 33 13.08 16.83 0.81
C LEU A 33 13.17 17.40 2.24
N PHE A 34 13.98 16.78 3.10
CA PHE A 34 14.25 17.27 4.45
C PHE A 34 14.97 18.62 4.48
N PHE A 35 15.84 18.89 3.50
CA PHE A 35 16.64 20.12 3.43
C PHE A 35 15.94 21.25 2.65
N SER A 36 15.23 20.91 1.58
CA SER A 36 14.39 21.79 0.77
C SER A 36 13.20 22.30 1.57
N ALA A 37 12.76 21.57 2.60
CA ALA A 37 11.79 22.08 3.58
C ALA A 37 12.35 23.22 4.45
N LYS A 38 13.66 23.49 4.43
CA LYS A 38 14.33 24.59 5.15
C LYS A 38 14.81 25.70 4.20
N GLY A 39 13.89 26.22 3.38
CA GLY A 39 13.96 27.58 2.81
C GLY A 39 15.32 28.05 2.26
N ILE A 40 15.85 29.16 2.79
CA ILE A 40 16.94 30.02 2.27
C ILE A 40 18.25 29.29 1.90
N TYR A 41 18.48 28.08 2.40
CA TYR A 41 19.68 27.28 2.10
C TYR A 41 19.48 26.23 1.00
N SER A 42 18.37 26.29 0.26
CA SER A 42 18.07 25.40 -0.87
C SER A 42 18.81 25.77 -2.16
N THR A 43 20.13 25.99 -2.08
CA THR A 43 20.97 26.22 -3.27
C THR A 43 21.55 24.91 -3.81
N TRP A 44 21.76 24.85 -5.12
CA TRP A 44 22.41 23.72 -5.78
C TRP A 44 23.82 23.46 -5.26
N ASP A 45 24.54 24.50 -4.83
CA ASP A 45 25.87 24.37 -4.23
C ASP A 45 25.83 23.69 -2.85
N CYS A 46 24.84 24.04 -2.02
CA CYS A 46 24.62 23.36 -0.75
C CYS A 46 24.28 21.88 -0.98
N LEU A 47 23.49 21.59 -2.01
CA LEU A 47 23.20 20.22 -2.41
C LEU A 47 24.44 19.46 -2.88
N GLY A 48 25.32 20.08 -3.67
CA GLY A 48 26.61 19.51 -4.05
C GLY A 48 27.41 19.09 -2.83
N ASN A 49 27.56 19.99 -1.86
CA ASN A 49 28.29 19.74 -0.62
C ASN A 49 27.65 18.63 0.25
N ILE A 50 26.32 18.57 0.32
CA ILE A 50 25.61 17.52 1.07
C ILE A 50 25.72 16.16 0.36
N SER A 51 25.64 16.14 -0.97
CA SER A 51 25.76 14.91 -1.74
C SER A 51 27.14 14.25 -1.57
N ALA A 52 28.21 15.06 -1.46
CA ALA A 52 29.55 14.57 -1.14
C ALA A 52 29.64 13.89 0.25
N THR A 53 28.77 14.27 1.20
CA THR A 53 28.76 13.74 2.57
C THR A 53 27.68 12.68 2.81
N VAL A 54 26.95 12.26 1.78
CA VAL A 54 25.81 11.34 1.88
C VAL A 54 26.16 10.00 2.56
N SER A 55 27.34 9.47 2.27
CA SER A 55 27.83 8.21 2.87
C SER A 55 28.03 8.34 4.39
N LEU A 56 28.51 9.50 4.85
CA LEU A 56 28.70 9.78 6.27
C LEU A 56 27.34 9.96 6.96
N LEU A 57 26.42 10.70 6.34
CA LEU A 57 25.05 10.89 6.84
C LEU A 57 24.29 9.56 6.96
N GLN A 58 24.47 8.63 6.02
CA GLN A 58 23.89 7.29 6.12
C GLN A 58 24.45 6.51 7.32
N ASN A 59 25.75 6.62 7.60
CA ASN A 59 26.37 5.96 8.74
C ASN A 59 25.87 6.54 10.07
N VAL A 60 25.74 7.87 10.17
CA VAL A 60 25.16 8.54 11.34
C VAL A 60 23.70 8.10 11.53
N LYS A 61 22.89 8.07 10.46
CA LYS A 61 21.51 7.56 10.52
C LYS A 61 21.45 6.13 11.06
N LYS A 62 22.34 5.24 10.60
CA LYS A 62 22.42 3.87 11.10
C LYS A 62 22.81 3.82 12.58
N GLN A 63 23.77 4.64 13.01
CA GLN A 63 24.19 4.72 14.42
C GLN A 63 23.08 5.26 15.32
N VAL A 64 22.42 6.34 14.93
CA VAL A 64 21.29 6.94 15.66
C VAL A 64 20.11 5.97 15.72
N GLY A 65 19.79 5.30 14.60
CA GLY A 65 18.76 4.26 14.56
C GLY A 65 19.04 3.12 15.54
N LYS A 66 20.29 2.65 15.61
CA LYS A 66 20.73 1.66 16.61
C LYS A 66 20.62 2.18 18.05
N ALA A 67 21.08 3.40 18.31
CA ALA A 67 21.07 4.00 19.64
C ALA A 67 19.65 4.25 20.17
N LEU A 68 18.71 4.59 19.30
CA LEU A 68 17.30 4.81 19.63
C LEU A 68 16.48 3.52 19.67
N GLY A 69 17.09 2.35 19.44
CA GLY A 69 16.38 1.08 19.37
C GLY A 69 15.36 1.02 18.22
N ILE A 70 15.48 1.91 17.24
CA ILE A 70 14.67 1.88 16.02
C ILE A 70 15.23 0.72 15.20
N ALA A 71 14.70 -0.47 15.46
CA ALA A 71 15.08 -1.67 14.75
C ALA A 71 15.00 -1.37 13.25
N TYR A 72 16.09 -1.66 12.54
CA TYR A 72 16.06 -1.75 11.08
C TYR A 72 14.99 -2.79 10.76
N HIS A 73 13.79 -2.32 10.37
CA HIS A 73 12.74 -3.21 9.88
C HIS A 73 13.37 -3.99 8.73
N GLY A 74 13.52 -5.29 8.93
CA GLY A 74 14.30 -6.14 8.03
C GLY A 74 13.84 -5.99 6.58
N LEU A 75 14.75 -6.31 5.66
CA LEU A 75 14.49 -6.45 4.23
C LEU A 75 13.32 -7.40 3.90
N ASN A 76 12.94 -8.22 4.87
CA ASN A 76 11.74 -9.03 4.82
C ASN A 76 10.56 -8.14 5.15
N HIS A 77 9.86 -7.66 4.12
CA HIS A 77 8.50 -7.13 4.23
C HIS A 77 7.63 -8.19 4.91
N THR A 78 7.63 -8.20 6.24
CA THR A 78 6.77 -9.07 7.02
C THR A 78 5.42 -8.38 6.98
N THR A 79 4.48 -8.95 6.23
CA THR A 79 3.12 -8.40 6.15
C THR A 79 2.60 -8.25 7.59
N PRO A 80 2.25 -7.02 8.02
CA PRO A 80 1.80 -6.81 9.38
C PRO A 80 0.54 -7.65 9.60
N ASN A 81 0.47 -8.32 10.74
CA ASN A 81 -0.70 -9.12 11.08
C ASN A 81 -1.91 -8.18 11.27
N THR A 82 -2.82 -8.17 10.29
CA THR A 82 -4.04 -7.33 10.28
C THR A 82 -5.23 -8.00 10.97
N THR A 83 -5.11 -9.25 11.43
CA THR A 83 -6.18 -10.00 12.08
C THR A 83 -6.84 -9.23 13.23
N PRO A 84 -6.12 -8.55 14.14
CA PRO A 84 -6.75 -7.78 15.22
C PRO A 84 -7.63 -6.63 14.70
N SER A 85 -7.19 -5.94 13.65
CA SER A 85 -7.95 -4.84 13.04
C SER A 85 -9.22 -5.35 12.37
N VAL A 86 -9.14 -6.48 11.66
CA VAL A 86 -10.29 -7.13 11.03
C VAL A 86 -11.33 -7.52 12.10
N TRP A 87 -10.91 -8.17 13.18
CA TRP A 87 -11.83 -8.56 14.26
C TRP A 87 -12.44 -7.38 14.99
N ARG A 88 -11.70 -6.28 15.16
CA ARG A 88 -12.25 -5.05 15.75
C ARG A 88 -13.39 -4.47 14.91
N VAL A 89 -13.22 -4.46 13.59
CA VAL A 89 -14.27 -4.00 12.66
C VAL A 89 -15.45 -4.98 12.67
N ALA A 90 -15.18 -6.29 12.60
CA ALA A 90 -16.23 -7.32 12.63
C ALA A 90 -17.07 -7.26 13.90
N ASN A 91 -16.44 -7.13 15.07
CA ASN A 91 -17.12 -6.98 16.35
C ASN A 91 -17.99 -5.72 16.36
N LYS A 92 -17.49 -4.60 15.81
CA LYS A 92 -18.27 -3.35 15.79
C LYS A 92 -19.47 -3.42 14.84
N ILE A 93 -19.32 -4.07 13.70
CA ILE A 93 -20.42 -4.38 12.76
C ILE A 93 -21.47 -5.26 13.42
N ASN A 94 -21.04 -6.21 14.27
CA ASN A 94 -21.93 -7.08 15.03
C ASN A 94 -22.68 -6.31 16.12
N GLU A 95 -21.98 -5.54 16.95
CA GLU A 95 -22.57 -4.70 18.00
C GLU A 95 -23.63 -3.73 17.46
N LEU A 96 -23.36 -3.12 16.30
CA LEU A 96 -24.27 -2.18 15.66
C LEU A 96 -25.36 -2.87 14.82
N GLY A 97 -25.31 -4.20 14.70
CA GLY A 97 -26.23 -4.98 13.87
C GLY A 97 -26.22 -4.57 12.39
N LEU A 98 -25.13 -3.96 11.89
CA LEU A 98 -25.10 -3.40 10.53
C LEU A 98 -25.28 -4.46 9.44
N HIS A 99 -24.92 -5.70 9.77
CA HIS A 99 -25.03 -6.88 8.90
C HIS A 99 -26.45 -7.47 8.86
N THR A 100 -27.36 -7.06 9.75
CA THR A 100 -28.77 -7.45 9.75
C THR A 100 -29.64 -6.37 9.13
N PHE A 101 -30.59 -6.78 8.29
CA PHE A 101 -31.61 -5.88 7.77
C PHE A 101 -32.52 -5.41 8.91
N ASN A 102 -32.67 -4.09 9.05
CA ASN A 102 -33.56 -3.46 10.02
C ASN A 102 -34.29 -2.32 9.32
N GLN A 103 -35.61 -2.47 9.16
CA GLN A 103 -36.47 -1.53 8.46
C GLN A 103 -36.60 -0.19 9.21
N ASP A 104 -36.55 -0.23 10.54
CA ASP A 104 -36.76 0.92 11.43
C ASP A 104 -35.45 1.56 11.91
N ARG A 105 -34.33 1.33 11.20
CA ARG A 105 -33.04 1.92 11.57
C ARG A 105 -33.12 3.45 11.45
N LYS A 106 -32.71 4.16 12.50
CA LYS A 106 -32.57 5.62 12.49
C LYS A 106 -31.74 6.04 11.27
N GLU A 107 -32.20 7.07 10.55
CA GLU A 107 -31.60 7.62 9.31
C GLU A 107 -31.85 6.84 8.01
N ASN A 108 -32.63 5.75 8.02
CA ASN A 108 -32.96 5.00 6.80
C ASN A 108 -33.70 5.87 5.75
N ASP A 109 -34.51 6.84 6.20
CA ASP A 109 -35.24 7.79 5.35
C ASP A 109 -34.33 8.75 4.55
N SER A 110 -33.07 8.92 4.97
CA SER A 110 -32.09 9.78 4.31
C SER A 110 -31.23 9.03 3.28
N VAL A 111 -31.35 7.71 3.21
CA VAL A 111 -30.53 6.85 2.34
C VAL A 111 -31.35 6.46 1.12
N LYS A 112 -30.76 6.61 -0.08
CA LYS A 112 -31.40 6.10 -1.31
C LYS A 112 -31.48 4.57 -1.21
N PRO A 113 -32.66 3.96 -1.39
CA PRO A 113 -32.78 2.51 -1.36
C PRO A 113 -31.89 1.91 -2.46
N ILE A 114 -30.99 1.01 -2.04
CA ILE A 114 -30.11 0.28 -2.94
C ILE A 114 -30.87 -0.96 -3.39
N THR A 115 -30.90 -1.21 -4.70
CA THR A 115 -31.58 -2.39 -5.21
C THR A 115 -30.86 -3.67 -4.79
N ASP A 116 -31.64 -4.68 -4.39
CA ASP A 116 -31.14 -6.03 -4.16
C ASP A 116 -30.69 -6.65 -5.50
N VAL A 117 -29.36 -6.70 -5.66
CA VAL A 117 -28.71 -7.20 -6.88
C VAL A 117 -28.97 -8.69 -7.09
N LEU A 118 -29.19 -9.47 -6.02
CA LEU A 118 -29.49 -10.90 -6.13
C LEU A 118 -30.93 -11.10 -6.61
N ALA A 119 -31.89 -10.38 -6.03
CA ALA A 119 -33.28 -10.45 -6.45
C ALA A 119 -33.46 -9.94 -7.88
N GLU A 120 -32.85 -8.80 -8.23
CA GLU A 120 -32.86 -8.29 -9.61
C GLU A 120 -32.15 -9.23 -10.59
N GLY A 121 -31.02 -9.82 -10.16
CA GLY A 121 -30.27 -10.79 -10.96
C GLY A 121 -31.10 -12.03 -11.26
N GLU A 122 -31.77 -12.59 -10.24
CA GLU A 122 -32.68 -13.73 -10.41
C GLU A 122 -33.83 -13.40 -11.37
N GLN A 123 -34.45 -12.22 -11.21
CA GLN A 123 -35.54 -11.78 -12.07
C GLN A 123 -35.07 -11.60 -13.52
N LYS A 124 -33.90 -11.00 -13.74
CA LYS A 124 -33.31 -10.83 -15.09
C LYS A 124 -32.94 -12.18 -15.72
N LEU A 125 -32.38 -13.09 -14.92
CA LEU A 125 -32.03 -14.43 -15.37
C LEU A 125 -33.28 -15.20 -15.83
N LYS A 126 -34.35 -15.18 -15.02
CA LYS A 126 -35.62 -15.86 -15.33
C LYS A 126 -36.35 -15.23 -16.53
N SER A 127 -36.35 -13.90 -16.66
CA SER A 127 -37.11 -13.20 -17.70
C SER A 127 -36.46 -13.20 -19.08
N SER A 128 -35.14 -13.04 -19.16
CA SER A 128 -34.45 -12.78 -20.44
C SER A 128 -33.42 -13.85 -20.82
N THR A 129 -32.61 -14.29 -19.86
CA THR A 129 -31.45 -15.15 -20.16
C THR A 129 -31.86 -16.61 -20.35
N LEU A 130 -32.76 -17.13 -19.50
CA LEU A 130 -33.15 -18.54 -19.53
C LEU A 130 -33.97 -18.91 -20.77
N SER A 131 -34.87 -18.02 -21.18
CA SER A 131 -35.69 -18.17 -22.39
C SER A 131 -34.82 -18.14 -23.66
N THR A 132 -33.86 -17.21 -23.72
CA THR A 132 -32.91 -17.10 -24.83
C THR A 132 -31.96 -18.28 -24.90
N PHE A 133 -31.47 -18.74 -23.74
CA PHE A 133 -30.60 -19.92 -23.63
C PHE A 133 -31.34 -21.19 -24.07
N ASN A 134 -32.54 -21.44 -23.54
CA ASN A 134 -33.35 -22.62 -23.89
C ASN A 134 -33.72 -22.65 -25.38
N ARG A 135 -33.95 -21.48 -26.01
CA ARG A 135 -34.15 -21.40 -27.45
C ARG A 135 -32.91 -21.86 -28.22
N LYS A 136 -31.73 -21.33 -27.89
CA LYS A 136 -30.47 -21.69 -28.56
C LYS A 136 -30.09 -23.18 -28.38
N VAL A 137 -30.37 -23.75 -27.21
CA VAL A 137 -30.12 -25.18 -26.93
C VAL A 137 -31.03 -26.09 -27.75
N ARG A 138 -32.24 -25.64 -28.11
CA ARG A 138 -33.16 -26.40 -28.99
C ARG A 138 -32.88 -26.21 -30.48
N GLU A 139 -32.16 -25.15 -30.84
CA GLU A 139 -31.72 -24.86 -32.22
C GLU A 139 -30.38 -25.54 -32.56
N MET A 140 -29.66 -26.07 -31.57
CA MET A 140 -28.55 -27.01 -31.72
C MET A 140 -29.06 -28.45 -31.85
#